data_AF-A0A254RTM5-F1
#
_entry.id   AF-A0A254RTM5-F1
#
_cell.length_a   1.000
_cell.length_b   1.000
_cell.length_c   1.000
_cell.angle_alpha   90.00
_cell.angle_beta   90.00
_cell.angle_gamma   90.00
#
_symmetry.space_group_name_H-M   'P 1'
#
loop_
_entity.id
_entity.type
_entity.pdbx_description
1 polymer ?
#
loop_
_entity_poly.entity_id
_entity_poly.type
_entity_poly.pdbx_seq_one_letter_code
_entity_poly.pdbx_strand_id
1 'polypeptide(L)'
;MIPVSQREANQKEKDLYYAVLSFLKKIRKAGKTTDKEWNEYRSSLKGIAANSDMGRAADMWTMDNLDQFQPDKSQLPPLNDMETIARVSPEFLSQLMEALYYGMLNITQANMISDEIQDADPDCITSASLEELLVKLWIGNAKTYRKMVMN
;
A
#
# COMPACT_ATOMS: atom_id res chain seq x y z
N MET A 1 -13.02 -16.92 -15.28
CA MET A 1 -11.63 -17.18 -15.72
C MET A 1 -10.99 -15.82 -15.95
N ILE A 2 -10.03 -15.40 -15.12
CA ILE A 2 -9.37 -14.09 -15.26
C ILE A 2 -8.44 -14.17 -16.48
N PRO A 3 -8.54 -13.25 -17.46
CA PRO A 3 -7.63 -13.21 -18.61
C PRO A 3 -6.16 -13.17 -18.15
N VAL A 4 -5.27 -13.85 -18.87
CA VAL A 4 -3.83 -13.92 -18.54
C VAL A 4 -3.23 -12.52 -18.37
N SER A 5 -3.63 -11.57 -19.22
CA SER A 5 -3.20 -10.16 -19.15
C SER A 5 -3.61 -9.44 -17.86
N GLN A 6 -4.77 -9.79 -17.29
CA GLN A 6 -5.26 -9.19 -16.06
C GLN A 6 -4.58 -9.79 -14.83
N ARG A 7 -4.22 -11.08 -14.87
CA ARG A 7 -3.38 -11.69 -13.82
C ARG A 7 -1.98 -11.07 -13.78
N GLU A 8 -1.36 -10.88 -14.93
CA GLU A 8 -0.04 -10.23 -15.03
C GLU A 8 -0.08 -8.78 -14.54
N ALA A 9 -1.13 -8.03 -14.88
CA ALA A 9 -1.33 -6.67 -14.39
C ALA A 9 -1.48 -6.64 -12.86
N ASN A 10 -2.31 -7.52 -12.30
CA ASN A 10 -2.51 -7.62 -10.86
C ASN A 10 -1.18 -7.97 -10.15
N GLN A 11 -0.39 -8.89 -10.69
CA GLN A 11 0.91 -9.24 -10.10
C GLN A 11 1.87 -8.05 -10.11
N LYS A 12 1.95 -7.30 -11.21
CA LYS A 12 2.77 -6.09 -11.27
C LYS A 12 2.34 -5.02 -10.27
N GLU A 13 1.04 -4.86 -10.06
CA GLU A 13 0.51 -3.93 -9.05
C GLU A 13 0.89 -4.37 -7.63
N LYS A 14 0.82 -5.68 -7.33
CA LYS A 14 1.31 -6.25 -6.05
C LYS A 14 2.80 -6.02 -5.85
N ASP A 15 3.61 -6.36 -6.85
CA ASP A 15 5.05 -6.20 -6.81
C ASP A 15 5.44 -4.72 -6.60
N LEU A 16 4.70 -3.80 -7.23
CA LEU A 16 4.91 -2.37 -7.08
C LEU A 16 4.60 -1.90 -5.65
N TYR A 17 3.45 -2.32 -5.11
CA TYR A 17 3.06 -2.05 -3.72
C TYR A 17 4.15 -2.51 -2.74
N TYR A 18 4.62 -3.75 -2.87
CA TYR A 18 5.64 -4.30 -1.99
C TYR A 18 7.01 -3.66 -2.17
N ALA A 19 7.37 -3.23 -3.38
CA ALA A 19 8.61 -2.49 -3.62
C ALA A 19 8.62 -1.16 -2.85
N VAL A 20 7.51 -0.42 -2.89
CA VAL A 20 7.35 0.84 -2.15
C VAL A 20 7.37 0.60 -0.64
N LEU A 21 6.54 -0.33 -0.16
CA LEU A 21 6.46 -0.65 1.27
C LEU A 21 7.82 -1.10 1.82
N SER A 22 8.53 -1.96 1.09
CA SER A 22 9.86 -2.44 1.50
C SER A 22 10.88 -1.31 1.55
N PHE A 23 10.82 -0.36 0.60
CA PHE A 23 11.70 0.81 0.60
C PHE A 23 11.39 1.72 1.79
N LEU A 24 10.13 2.04 2.06
CA LEU A 24 9.72 2.82 3.23
C LEU A 24 10.19 2.18 4.54
N LYS A 25 9.96 0.88 4.71
CA LYS A 25 10.44 0.10 5.85
C LYS A 25 11.94 0.24 6.06
N LYS A 26 12.70 0.09 4.97
CA LYS A 26 14.16 0.22 4.99
C LYS A 26 14.60 1.62 5.43
N ILE A 27 14.04 2.67 4.84
CA ILE A 27 14.45 4.04 5.12
C ILE A 27 14.05 4.47 6.54
N ARG A 28 12.83 4.15 6.98
CA ARG A 28 12.38 4.46 8.35
C ARG A 28 13.22 3.77 9.41
N LYS A 29 13.59 2.50 9.17
CA LYS A 29 14.51 1.76 10.06
C LYS A 29 15.91 2.37 10.10
N ALA A 30 16.44 2.82 8.96
CA ALA A 30 17.77 3.41 8.87
C ALA A 30 17.82 4.89 9.32
N GLY A 31 16.67 5.58 9.35
CA GLY A 31 16.54 7.01 9.64
C GLY A 31 17.06 7.93 8.52
N LYS A 32 17.65 7.37 7.47
CA LYS A 32 18.20 8.09 6.32
C LYS A 32 18.27 7.18 5.09
N THR A 33 18.46 7.79 3.93
CA THR A 33 18.59 7.12 2.64
C THR A 33 19.78 7.71 1.87
N THR A 34 20.40 6.92 1.00
CA THR A 34 21.50 7.34 0.13
C THR A 34 21.04 7.46 -1.32
N ASP A 35 21.75 8.26 -2.12
CA ASP A 35 21.46 8.39 -3.57
C ASP A 35 21.50 7.06 -4.30
N LYS A 36 22.40 6.15 -3.88
CA LYS A 36 22.50 4.80 -4.42
C LYS A 36 21.19 4.02 -4.19
N GLU A 37 20.66 4.05 -2.97
CA GLU A 37 19.43 3.33 -2.63
C GLU A 37 18.22 3.90 -3.35
N TRP A 38 18.16 5.22 -3.53
CA TRP A 38 17.15 5.86 -4.36
C TRP A 38 17.23 5.44 -5.83
N ASN A 39 18.44 5.36 -6.39
CA ASN A 39 18.63 4.94 -7.77
C ASN A 39 18.28 3.46 -7.98
N GLU A 40 18.62 2.60 -7.03
CA GLU A 40 18.21 1.19 -7.02
C GLU A 40 16.69 1.06 -6.96
N TYR A 41 16.04 1.81 -6.07
CA TYR A 41 14.59 1.87 -5.96
C TYR A 41 13.91 2.33 -7.25
N ARG A 42 14.33 3.47 -7.83
CA ARG A 42 13.77 3.95 -9.10
C ARG A 42 14.00 2.97 -10.25
N SER A 43 15.10 2.23 -10.21
CA SER A 43 15.40 1.20 -11.21
C SER A 43 14.48 -0.01 -11.06
N SER A 44 14.16 -0.44 -9.82
CA SER A 44 13.20 -1.52 -9.59
C SER A 44 11.79 -1.11 -10.02
N LEU A 45 11.36 0.12 -9.71
CA LEU A 45 10.05 0.64 -10.15
C LEU A 45 9.90 0.58 -11.67
N LYS A 46 10.95 0.91 -12.44
CA LYS A 46 10.91 0.84 -13.91
C LYS A 46 10.75 -0.58 -14.44
N GLY A 47 11.29 -1.57 -13.75
CA GLY A 47 11.17 -2.99 -14.12
C GLY A 47 9.79 -3.59 -13.79
N ILE A 48 9.15 -3.08 -12.73
CA ILE A 48 7.91 -3.64 -12.18
C ILE A 48 6.66 -2.93 -12.72
N ALA A 49 6.71 -1.59 -12.83
CA ALA A 49 5.54 -0.80 -13.18
C ALA A 49 4.96 -1.18 -14.54
N ALA A 50 3.63 -1.21 -14.62
CA ALA A 50 2.92 -1.51 -15.87
C ALA A 50 3.26 -0.51 -17.00
N ASN A 51 3.61 0.73 -16.64
CA ASN A 51 4.09 1.77 -17.54
C ASN A 51 4.98 2.77 -16.79
N SER A 52 5.71 3.61 -17.54
CA SER A 52 6.61 4.64 -16.98
C SER A 52 5.90 5.62 -16.05
N ASP A 53 4.65 5.92 -16.36
CA ASP A 53 3.84 6.87 -15.62
C ASP A 53 3.52 6.37 -14.21
N MET A 54 3.17 5.09 -14.08
CA MET A 54 2.87 4.47 -12.80
C MET A 54 4.15 4.38 -11.93
N GLY A 55 5.29 4.06 -12.55
CA GLY A 55 6.58 4.08 -11.84
C GLY A 55 6.93 5.47 -11.32
N ARG A 56 6.68 6.52 -12.11
CA ARG A 56 6.87 7.91 -11.66
C ARG A 56 5.91 8.31 -10.56
N ALA A 57 4.64 7.94 -10.66
CA ALA A 57 3.64 8.21 -9.64
C ALA A 57 4.01 7.57 -8.30
N ALA A 58 4.46 6.31 -8.32
CA ALA A 58 4.95 5.62 -7.13
C ALA A 58 6.19 6.29 -6.54
N ASP A 59 7.16 6.71 -7.37
CA ASP A 59 8.36 7.42 -6.92
C ASP A 59 8.01 8.75 -6.23
N MET A 60 7.19 9.58 -6.87
CA MET A 60 6.76 10.87 -6.31
C MET A 60 5.97 10.70 -5.02
N TRP A 61 5.02 9.77 -4.99
CA TRP A 61 4.25 9.47 -3.78
C TRP A 61 5.17 9.02 -2.63
N THR A 62 6.21 8.23 -2.93
CA THR A 62 7.17 7.74 -1.93
C THR A 62 8.00 8.86 -1.32
N MET A 63 8.44 9.82 -2.14
CA MET A 63 9.17 10.99 -1.66
C MET A 63 8.30 11.83 -0.71
N ASP A 64 7.07 12.14 -1.13
CA ASP A 64 6.16 12.94 -0.32
C ASP A 64 5.75 12.22 0.97
N ASN A 65 5.53 10.90 0.92
CA ASN A 65 5.29 10.12 2.13
C ASN A 65 6.46 10.23 3.11
N LEU A 66 7.70 10.10 2.64
CA LEU A 66 8.88 10.19 3.50
C LEU A 66 9.06 11.58 4.13
N ASP A 67 8.70 12.63 3.40
CA ASP A 67 8.79 14.01 3.86
C ASP A 67 7.68 14.38 4.87
N GLN A 68 6.43 14.04 4.53
CA GLN A 68 5.26 14.53 5.26
C GLN A 68 4.76 13.56 6.33
N PHE A 69 4.89 12.26 6.11
CA PHE A 69 4.39 11.25 7.04
C PHE A 69 5.45 10.96 8.11
N GLN A 70 5.06 10.87 9.38
CA GLN A 70 5.96 10.52 10.49
C GLN A 70 5.27 9.49 11.39
N PRO A 71 5.48 8.18 11.13
CA PRO A 71 4.79 7.10 11.83
C PRO A 71 4.93 7.19 13.35
N ASP A 72 6.13 7.57 13.82
CA ASP A 72 6.46 7.62 15.24
C ASP A 72 5.86 8.83 15.97
N LYS A 73 5.33 9.81 15.23
CA LYS A 73 4.61 10.97 15.78
C LYS A 73 3.09 10.87 15.60
N SER A 74 2.63 10.00 14.70
CA SER A 74 1.22 9.67 14.55
C SER A 74 0.89 8.48 15.43
N GLN A 75 0.17 8.69 16.54
CA GLN A 75 -0.57 7.57 17.12
C GLN A 75 -1.55 7.08 16.07
N LEU A 76 -1.42 5.81 15.65
CA LEU A 76 -2.42 5.18 14.82
C LEU A 76 -3.73 5.22 15.59
N PRO A 77 -4.77 5.91 15.10
CA PRO A 77 -6.05 5.90 15.79
C PRO A 77 -6.59 4.47 15.79
N PRO A 78 -7.38 4.11 16.82
CA PRO A 78 -8.04 2.82 16.84
C PRO A 78 -8.93 2.69 15.60
N LEU A 79 -8.80 1.58 14.88
CA LEU A 79 -9.79 1.19 13.87
C LEU A 79 -11.08 0.86 14.60
N ASN A 80 -12.21 1.19 13.98
CA ASN A 80 -13.53 1.03 14.60
C ASN A 80 -13.75 -0.38 15.15
N ASP A 81 -13.27 -1.43 14.46
CA ASP A 81 -13.56 -2.83 14.81
C ASP A 81 -12.34 -3.76 14.65
N MET A 82 -11.20 -3.40 15.25
CA MET A 82 -9.99 -4.24 15.25
C MET A 82 -10.26 -5.69 15.71
N GLU A 83 -11.16 -5.89 16.68
CA GLU A 83 -11.49 -7.23 17.19
C GLU A 83 -12.18 -8.11 16.14
N THR A 84 -13.06 -7.54 15.32
CA THR A 84 -13.76 -8.26 14.26
C THR A 84 -12.78 -8.66 13.17
N ILE A 85 -11.90 -7.75 12.75
CA ILE A 85 -10.85 -8.05 11.78
C ILE A 85 -9.91 -9.14 12.33
N ALA A 86 -9.50 -9.04 13.60
CA ALA A 86 -8.65 -10.05 14.24
C ALA A 86 -9.29 -11.44 14.27
N ARG A 87 -10.61 -11.53 14.40
CA ARG A 87 -11.33 -12.82 14.37
C ARG A 87 -11.40 -13.42 12.97
N VAL A 88 -11.51 -12.59 11.93
CA VAL A 88 -11.54 -13.04 10.53
C VAL A 88 -10.14 -13.42 10.05
N SER A 89 -9.14 -12.56 10.27
CA SER A 89 -7.75 -12.82 9.92
C SER A 89 -6.78 -11.93 10.71
N PRO A 90 -6.07 -12.49 11.72
CA PRO A 90 -5.01 -11.78 12.43
C PRO A 90 -3.85 -11.34 11.51
N GLU A 91 -3.58 -12.14 10.48
CA GLU A 91 -2.55 -11.82 9.47
C GLU A 91 -2.94 -10.56 8.70
N PHE A 92 -4.19 -10.47 8.28
CA PHE A 92 -4.67 -9.29 7.57
C PHE A 92 -4.68 -8.05 8.46
N LEU A 93 -5.11 -8.18 9.72
CA LEU A 93 -5.01 -7.05 10.66
C LEU A 93 -3.58 -6.54 10.76
N SER A 94 -2.59 -7.44 10.81
CA SER A 94 -1.17 -7.06 10.82
C SER A 94 -0.76 -6.31 9.56
N GLN A 95 -1.21 -6.76 8.38
CA GLN A 95 -0.96 -6.09 7.10
C GLN A 95 -1.63 -4.72 7.01
N LEU A 96 -2.86 -4.59 7.50
CA LEU A 96 -3.61 -3.33 7.52
C LEU A 96 -2.94 -2.31 8.45
N MET A 97 -2.53 -2.75 9.64
CA MET A 97 -1.78 -1.91 10.59
C MET A 97 -0.42 -1.50 10.03
N GLU A 98 0.27 -2.40 9.33
CA GLU A 98 1.53 -2.06 8.64
C GLU A 98 1.29 -1.03 7.52
N ALA A 99 0.25 -1.21 6.70
CA ALA A 99 -0.09 -0.28 5.63
C ALA A 99 -0.41 1.12 6.19
N LEU A 100 -1.14 1.21 7.30
CA LEU A 100 -1.40 2.46 8.01
C LEU A 100 -0.11 3.07 8.59
N TYR A 101 0.71 2.25 9.24
CA TYR A 101 1.95 2.70 9.86
C TYR A 101 2.95 3.25 8.83
N TYR A 102 2.96 2.74 7.61
CA TYR A 102 3.79 3.29 6.53
C TYR A 102 3.06 4.32 5.65
N GLY A 103 1.85 4.72 6.04
CA GLY A 103 1.05 5.70 5.31
C GLY A 103 0.65 5.25 3.90
N MET A 104 0.69 3.94 3.62
CA MET A 104 0.21 3.35 2.35
C MET A 104 -1.30 3.55 2.19
N LEU A 105 -2.01 3.64 3.32
CA LEU A 105 -3.43 3.94 3.40
C LEU A 105 -3.67 5.03 4.44
N ASN A 106 -4.76 5.77 4.27
CA ASN A 106 -5.26 6.66 5.30
C ASN A 106 -6.31 5.96 6.18
N ILE A 107 -6.66 6.58 7.30
CA ILE A 107 -7.58 6.03 8.31
C ILE A 107 -8.98 5.81 7.73
N THR A 108 -9.45 6.73 6.87
CA THR A 108 -10.76 6.59 6.20
C THR A 108 -10.80 5.33 5.34
N GLN A 109 -9.75 5.07 4.57
CA GLN A 109 -9.63 3.85 3.76
C GLN A 109 -9.59 2.60 4.62
N ALA A 110 -8.84 2.62 5.73
CA ALA A 110 -8.80 1.47 6.62
C ALA A 110 -10.15 1.19 7.31
N ASN A 111 -10.90 2.23 7.67
CA ASN A 111 -12.25 2.07 8.21
C ASN A 111 -13.22 1.52 7.16
N MET A 112 -13.15 1.98 5.90
CA MET A 112 -13.94 1.38 4.82
C MET A 112 -13.68 -0.13 4.66
N ILE A 113 -12.41 -0.55 4.74
CA ILE A 113 -12.06 -1.98 4.69
C ILE A 113 -12.61 -2.72 5.91
N SER A 114 -12.56 -2.11 7.09
CA SER A 114 -13.13 -2.67 8.32
C SER A 114 -14.63 -2.92 8.16
N ASP A 115 -15.37 -1.93 7.65
CA ASP A 115 -16.81 -2.00 7.43
C ASP A 115 -17.14 -3.08 6.37
N GLU A 116 -16.38 -3.15 5.26
CA GLU A 116 -16.56 -4.18 4.23
C GLU A 116 -16.33 -5.60 4.74
N ILE A 117 -15.34 -5.81 5.61
CA ILE A 117 -15.09 -7.13 6.23
C ILE A 117 -16.23 -7.52 7.16
N GLN A 118 -16.78 -6.57 7.91
CA GLN A 118 -17.85 -6.82 8.85
C GLN A 118 -19.14 -7.23 8.14
N ASP A 119 -19.45 -6.59 7.01
CA ASP A 119 -20.66 -6.86 6.22
C ASP A 119 -20.53 -8.12 5.35
N ALA A 120 -19.31 -8.62 5.14
CA ALA A 120 -19.05 -9.79 4.33
C ALA A 120 -19.20 -11.10 5.11
N ASP A 121 -19.62 -12.15 4.40
CA ASP A 121 -19.64 -13.51 4.95
C ASP A 121 -18.19 -13.96 5.24
N PRO A 122 -17.84 -14.32 6.50
CA PRO A 122 -16.49 -14.75 6.86
C PRO A 122 -15.97 -15.90 5.99
N ASP A 123 -16.84 -16.78 5.50
CA ASP A 123 -16.46 -17.91 4.64
C ASP A 123 -16.09 -17.48 3.21
N CYS A 124 -16.43 -16.25 2.81
CA CYS A 124 -16.11 -15.67 1.51
C CYS A 124 -14.84 -14.79 1.51
N ILE A 125 -14.28 -14.49 2.69
CA ILE A 125 -13.12 -13.61 2.82
C ILE A 125 -11.84 -14.46 2.88
N THR A 126 -10.92 -14.22 1.94
CA THR A 126 -9.60 -14.88 1.93
C THR A 126 -8.49 -13.87 2.20
N SER A 127 -7.37 -14.28 2.78
CA SER A 127 -6.19 -13.41 2.94
C SER A 127 -5.73 -12.83 1.60
N ALA A 128 -5.85 -13.59 0.50
CA ALA A 128 -5.51 -13.13 -0.84
C ALA A 128 -6.44 -12.00 -1.35
N SER A 129 -7.75 -12.09 -1.09
CA SER A 129 -8.70 -11.03 -1.48
C SER A 129 -8.48 -9.74 -0.68
N LEU A 130 -8.11 -9.86 0.59
CA LEU A 130 -7.84 -8.73 1.46
C LEU A 130 -6.52 -8.02 1.10
N GLU A 131 -5.47 -8.79 0.80
CA GLU A 131 -4.22 -8.26 0.25
C GLU A 131 -4.45 -7.50 -1.07
N GLU A 132 -5.25 -8.07 -1.98
CA GLU A 132 -5.62 -7.40 -3.23
C GLU A 132 -6.36 -6.07 -3.00
N LEU A 133 -7.17 -5.97 -1.94
CA LEU A 133 -7.85 -4.75 -1.57
C LEU A 133 -6.87 -3.65 -1.15
N LEU A 134 -5.90 -3.98 -0.28
CA LEU A 134 -4.83 -3.04 0.13
C LEU A 134 -4.06 -2.52 -1.08
N VAL A 135 -3.65 -3.43 -1.96
CA VAL A 135 -2.89 -3.11 -3.17
C VAL A 135 -3.69 -2.18 -4.07
N LYS A 136 -4.95 -2.49 -4.36
CA LYS A 136 -5.82 -1.66 -5.21
C LYS A 136 -6.00 -0.25 -4.65
N LEU A 137 -6.22 -0.12 -3.34
CA LEU A 137 -6.40 1.17 -2.69
C LEU A 137 -5.15 2.04 -2.78
N TRP A 138 -3.97 1.48 -2.48
CA TRP A 138 -2.71 2.21 -2.61
C TRP A 138 -2.40 2.58 -4.06
N ILE A 139 -2.62 1.67 -5.00
CA ILE A 139 -2.47 1.96 -6.44
C ILE A 139 -3.38 3.12 -6.86
N GLY A 140 -4.61 3.17 -6.34
CA GLY A 140 -5.54 4.29 -6.51
C GLY A 140 -4.99 5.60 -5.95
N ASN A 141 -4.39 5.56 -4.75
CA ASN A 141 -3.73 6.71 -4.13
C ASN A 141 -2.59 7.24 -5.01
N ALA A 142 -1.68 6.37 -5.45
CA ALA A 142 -0.56 6.75 -6.32
C ALA A 142 -1.04 7.33 -7.66
N LYS A 143 -2.04 6.71 -8.30
CA LYS A 143 -2.64 7.21 -9.55
C LYS A 143 -3.28 8.59 -9.38
N THR A 144 -3.97 8.82 -8.26
CA THR A 144 -4.64 10.09 -7.97
C THR A 144 -3.64 11.20 -7.65
N TYR A 145 -2.58 10.86 -6.90
CA TYR A 145 -1.52 11.78 -6.53
C TYR A 145 -0.85 12.39 -7.78
N ARG A 146 -0.62 11.59 -8.84
CA ARG A 146 -0.17 12.11 -10.14
C ARG A 146 -1.08 13.21 -10.69
N LYS A 147 -2.40 13.03 -10.65
CA LYS A 147 -3.36 14.01 -11.18
C LYS A 147 -3.32 15.33 -10.41
N MET A 148 -2.98 15.29 -9.12
CA MET A 148 -2.90 16.48 -8.28
C MET A 148 -1.60 17.26 -8.49
N VAL A 149 -0.47 16.57 -8.70
CA VAL A 149 0.85 17.22 -8.84
C VAL A 149 1.17 17.64 -10.28
N MET A 150 0.51 17.05 -11.29
CA MET A 150 0.69 17.41 -12.70
C MET A 150 -0.31 18.46 -13.23
N ASN A 151 -1.27 18.90 -12.39
CA ASN A 151 -2.13 20.06 -12.67
C ASN A 151 -1.44 21.34 -12.18
#